data_AF-A0AAN7EQU1-F1
#
_entry.id   AF-A0AAN7EQU1-F1
#
_cell.length_a   1.000
_cell.length_b   1.000
_cell.length_c   1.000
_cell.angle_alpha   90.00
_cell.angle_beta   90.00
_cell.angle_gamma   90.00
#
_symmetry.space_group_name_H-M   'P 1'
#
loop_
_entity.id
_entity.type
_entity.pdbx_description
1 polymer ?
#
loop_
_entity_poly.entity_id
_entity_poly.type
_entity_poly.pdbx_seq_one_letter_code
_entity_poly.pdbx_strand_id
1 'polypeptide(L)'
;MALILRGDEVEVCSKQVGFVGSYYAATVINNYGNQSYAVRYKNLVSEDDESQPLIEIVSADEVRPMPHTVSASGFSLYDGVDAYDNDGWWVGTISGKQGSDHYYVFFDTYGVEILYPLSRLRPHRETNGMGDRGLQRKG
;
A
#
# COMPACT_ATOMS: atom_id res chain seq x y z
N MET A 1 14.27 -13.32 -0.05
CA MET A 1 13.14 -12.64 0.62
C MET A 1 13.64 -12.18 1.97
N ALA A 2 13.37 -10.93 2.35
CA ALA A 2 13.64 -10.48 3.72
C ALA A 2 12.73 -11.27 4.67
N LEU A 3 13.27 -11.68 5.81
CA LEU A 3 12.48 -12.37 6.83
C LEU A 3 11.67 -11.32 7.59
N ILE A 4 10.36 -11.46 7.63
CA ILE A 4 9.47 -10.62 8.43
C ILE A 4 9.43 -11.17 9.85
N LEU A 5 9.78 -10.34 10.82
CA LEU A 5 9.93 -10.68 12.22
C LEU A 5 8.97 -9.87 13.09
N ARG A 6 8.78 -10.34 14.32
CA ARG A 6 8.04 -9.59 15.34
C ARG A 6 8.72 -8.23 15.58
N GLY A 7 7.93 -7.17 15.52
CA GLY A 7 8.38 -5.79 15.65
C GLY A 7 8.57 -5.06 14.32
N ASP A 8 8.61 -5.77 13.20
CA ASP A 8 8.77 -5.15 11.89
C ASP A 8 7.54 -4.31 11.50
N GLU A 9 7.79 -3.16 10.87
CA GLU A 9 6.77 -2.37 10.18
C GLU A 9 6.53 -2.94 8.78
N VAL A 10 5.27 -3.19 8.48
CA VAL A 10 4.83 -3.85 7.25
C VAL A 10 3.63 -3.13 6.65
N GLU A 11 3.32 -3.44 5.40
CA GLU A 11 2.04 -3.14 4.81
C GLU A 11 1.27 -4.44 4.56
N VAL A 12 -0.02 -4.43 4.88
CA VAL A 12 -0.95 -5.54 4.63
C VAL A 12 -1.79 -5.21 3.41
N CYS A 13 -1.71 -6.05 2.39
CA CYS A 13 -2.53 -6.03 1.19
C CYS A 13 -3.85 -6.74 1.47
N SER A 14 -4.96 -6.01 1.50
CA SER A 14 -6.26 -6.61 1.78
C SER A 14 -6.81 -7.33 0.54
N LYS A 15 -7.24 -8.58 0.73
CA LYS A 15 -7.99 -9.37 -0.27
C LYS A 15 -9.50 -9.30 -0.07
N GLN A 16 -9.97 -8.60 0.96
CA GLN A 16 -11.39 -8.48 1.26
C GLN A 16 -12.08 -7.65 0.17
N VAL A 17 -13.28 -8.09 -0.23
CA VAL A 17 -14.12 -7.34 -1.17
C VAL A 17 -14.36 -5.93 -0.63
N GLY A 18 -14.14 -4.91 -1.46
CA GLY A 18 -14.20 -3.51 -1.05
C GLY A 18 -12.82 -2.92 -0.70
N PHE A 19 -11.83 -3.74 -0.35
CA PHE A 19 -10.48 -3.31 0.02
C PHE A 19 -9.38 -3.83 -0.93
N VAL A 20 -9.75 -4.53 -2.01
CA VAL A 20 -8.80 -5.05 -2.99
C VAL A 20 -7.99 -3.91 -3.61
N GLY A 21 -6.66 -4.02 -3.58
CA GLY A 21 -5.75 -2.99 -4.08
C GLY A 21 -5.38 -1.93 -3.04
N SER A 22 -5.73 -2.14 -1.77
CA SER A 22 -5.30 -1.30 -0.65
C SER A 22 -4.13 -1.92 0.14
N TYR A 23 -3.28 -1.05 0.69
CA TYR A 23 -2.19 -1.41 1.58
C TYR A 23 -2.32 -0.63 2.90
N TYR A 24 -2.42 -1.35 4.01
CA TYR A 24 -2.56 -0.76 5.34
C TYR A 24 -1.30 -0.94 6.16
N ALA A 25 -0.82 0.15 6.77
CA ALA A 25 0.36 0.11 7.61
C ALA A 25 0.07 -0.65 8.92
N ALA A 26 0.95 -1.59 9.27
CA ALA A 26 0.83 -2.40 10.47
C ALA A 26 2.19 -2.74 11.08
N THR A 27 2.16 -3.24 12.32
CA THR A 27 3.32 -3.81 13.02
C THR A 27 3.08 -5.29 13.27
N VAL A 28 4.07 -6.13 12.98
CA VAL A 28 3.99 -7.57 13.30
C VAL A 28 4.11 -7.77 14.80
N ILE A 29 3.08 -8.33 15.43
CA ILE A 29 3.08 -8.61 16.87
C ILE A 29 3.40 -10.06 17.20
N ASN A 30 3.16 -10.98 16.26
CA ASN A 30 3.52 -12.39 16.37
C ASN A 30 3.67 -13.07 15.00
N ASN A 31 4.43 -14.17 14.94
CA ASN A 31 4.61 -15.03 13.76
C ASN A 31 4.13 -16.45 14.11
N TYR A 32 3.24 -17.03 13.30
CA TYR A 32 2.66 -18.37 13.52
C TYR A 32 3.27 -19.42 12.57
N GLY A 33 4.60 -19.43 12.48
CA GLY A 33 5.29 -20.08 11.38
C GLY A 33 5.18 -19.24 10.12
N ASN A 34 6.06 -19.46 9.15
CA ASN A 34 6.23 -18.63 7.94
C ASN A 34 5.01 -18.56 6.99
N GLN A 35 3.82 -18.92 7.46
CA GLN A 35 2.54 -18.92 6.74
C GLN A 35 1.62 -17.77 7.15
N SER A 36 1.71 -17.26 8.38
CA SER A 36 0.84 -16.17 8.85
C SER A 36 1.42 -15.35 9.99
N TYR A 37 0.90 -14.14 10.12
CA TYR A 37 1.33 -13.15 11.11
C TYR A 37 0.12 -12.60 11.86
N ALA A 38 0.26 -12.38 13.17
CA ALA A 38 -0.61 -11.42 13.83
C ALA A 38 -0.01 -10.02 13.61
N VAL A 39 -0.83 -9.12 13.10
CA VAL A 39 -0.47 -7.73 12.81
C VAL A 39 -1.38 -6.80 13.59
N ARG A 40 -0.82 -5.68 14.05
CA ARG A 40 -1.57 -4.58 14.64
C ARG A 40 -1.54 -3.40 13.69
N TYR A 41 -2.69 -2.98 13.18
CA TYR A 41 -2.78 -1.86 12.27
C TYR A 41 -2.46 -0.54 12.97
N LYS A 42 -1.88 0.39 12.21
CA LYS A 42 -1.47 1.71 12.74
C LYS A 42 -2.64 2.67 12.87
N ASN A 43 -3.56 2.63 11.90
CA ASN A 43 -4.63 3.62 11.74
C ASN A 43 -6.04 3.00 11.75
N LEU A 44 -6.15 1.67 11.87
CA LEU A 44 -7.45 0.98 11.95
C LEU A 44 -7.76 0.59 13.39
N VAL A 45 -9.02 0.63 13.76
CA VAL A 45 -9.53 0.34 15.10
C VAL A 45 -10.46 -0.87 15.09
N SER A 46 -10.64 -1.51 16.25
CA SER A 46 -11.56 -2.64 16.41
C SER A 46 -13.02 -2.20 16.25
N GLU A 47 -13.84 -3.06 15.65
CA GLU A 47 -15.29 -2.86 15.57
C GLU A 47 -15.99 -2.95 16.95
N ASP A 48 -15.43 -3.74 17.88
CA ASP A 48 -15.98 -3.91 19.23
C ASP A 48 -15.60 -2.75 20.16
N ASP A 49 -14.44 -2.14 19.94
CA ASP A 49 -13.91 -1.02 20.73
C ASP A 49 -13.03 -0.12 19.85
N GLU A 50 -13.60 0.98 19.37
CA GLU A 50 -12.92 1.98 18.54
C GLU A 50 -11.74 2.69 19.26
N SER A 51 -11.57 2.50 20.58
CA SER A 51 -10.39 2.98 21.31
C SER A 51 -9.17 2.06 21.15
N GLN A 52 -9.37 0.82 20.67
CA GLN A 52 -8.33 -0.18 20.51
C GLN A 52 -7.93 -0.32 19.04
N PRO A 53 -6.63 -0.49 18.75
CA PRO A 53 -6.17 -0.75 17.39
C PRO A 53 -6.67 -2.13 16.92
N LEU A 54 -6.99 -2.24 15.64
CA LEU A 54 -7.35 -3.51 15.01
C LEU A 54 -6.16 -4.46 15.01
N ILE A 55 -6.40 -5.70 15.41
CA ILE A 55 -5.44 -6.80 15.34
C ILE A 55 -6.05 -7.93 14.53
N GLU A 56 -5.33 -8.41 13.52
CA GLU A 56 -5.77 -9.51 12.68
C GLU A 56 -4.67 -10.56 12.50
N ILE A 57 -5.07 -11.79 12.17
CA ILE A 57 -4.18 -12.82 11.68
C ILE A 57 -4.29 -12.83 10.16
N VAL A 58 -3.20 -12.50 9.49
CA VAL A 58 -3.13 -12.36 8.03
C VAL A 58 -2.14 -13.37 7.43
N SER A 59 -2.39 -13.79 6.19
CA SER A 59 -1.52 -14.73 5.48
C SER A 59 -0.21 -14.07 5.09
N ALA A 60 0.87 -14.84 5.01
CA ALA A 60 2.20 -14.31 4.69
C ALA A 60 2.28 -13.66 3.30
N ASP A 61 1.41 -14.05 2.36
CA ASP A 61 1.33 -13.45 1.03
C ASP A 61 0.50 -12.16 0.99
N GLU A 62 -0.18 -11.80 2.08
CA GLU A 62 -0.83 -10.50 2.26
C GLU A 62 0.12 -9.48 2.87
N VAL A 63 1.27 -9.89 3.41
CA VAL A 63 2.18 -8.99 4.11
C VAL A 63 3.41 -8.70 3.25
N ARG A 64 3.75 -7.42 3.11
CA ARG A 64 5.02 -6.97 2.53
C ARG A 64 5.81 -6.10 3.49
N PRO A 65 7.15 -6.06 3.38
CA PRO A 65 7.94 -5.06 4.07
C PRO A 65 7.47 -3.65 3.73
N MET A 66 7.62 -2.71 4.66
CA MET A 66 7.33 -1.30 4.41
C MET A 66 8.10 -0.82 3.17
N PRO A 67 7.42 -0.27 2.15
CA PRO A 67 8.10 0.21 0.95
C PRO A 67 9.01 1.38 1.30
N HIS A 68 10.21 1.40 0.73
CA HIS A 68 11.10 2.56 0.86
C HIS A 68 10.38 3.81 0.34
N THR A 69 10.17 4.78 1.22
CA THR A 69 9.50 6.03 0.88
C THR A 69 10.32 6.80 -0.16
N VAL A 70 9.81 6.88 -1.39
CA VAL A 70 10.38 7.75 -2.42
C VAL A 70 9.38 8.86 -2.67
N SER A 71 9.79 10.08 -2.34
CA SER A 71 9.05 11.29 -2.70
C SER A 71 9.14 11.48 -4.22
N ALA A 72 8.00 11.63 -4.88
CA ALA A 72 7.96 12.06 -6.27
C ALA A 72 7.87 13.59 -6.33
N SER A 73 8.59 14.22 -7.25
CA SER A 73 8.41 15.65 -7.55
C SER A 73 7.17 15.93 -8.41
N GLY A 74 6.51 14.88 -8.87
CA GLY A 74 5.34 14.90 -9.74
C GLY A 74 5.19 13.58 -10.49
N PHE A 75 4.08 13.44 -11.20
CA PHE A 75 3.74 12.28 -12.01
C PHE A 75 3.38 12.67 -13.45
N SER A 76 3.47 11.70 -14.35
CA SER A 76 3.03 11.74 -15.74
C SER A 76 1.75 10.95 -15.93
N LEU A 77 1.04 11.20 -17.05
CA LEU A 77 -0.11 10.39 -17.43
C LEU A 77 0.30 8.91 -17.54
N TYR A 78 -0.53 8.03 -16.98
CA TYR A 78 -0.34 6.59 -16.89
C TYR A 78 0.72 6.10 -15.89
N ASP A 79 1.32 6.97 -15.08
CA ASP A 79 2.16 6.50 -13.97
C ASP A 79 1.32 5.72 -12.96
N GLY A 80 1.83 4.56 -12.53
CA GLY A 80 1.26 3.80 -11.41
C GLY A 80 1.59 4.47 -10.08
N VAL A 81 0.56 4.72 -9.27
CA VAL A 81 0.68 5.41 -7.99
C VAL A 81 -0.08 4.67 -6.90
N ASP A 82 0.32 4.89 -5.64
CA ASP A 82 -0.56 4.66 -4.51
C ASP A 82 -1.13 6.00 -4.02
N ALA A 83 -2.45 6.09 -3.87
CA ALA A 83 -3.13 7.23 -3.28
C ALA A 83 -3.48 6.95 -1.82
N TYR A 84 -3.11 7.84 -0.91
CA TYR A 84 -3.48 7.70 0.49
C TYR A 84 -4.95 8.12 0.67
N ASP A 85 -5.79 7.20 1.11
CA ASP A 85 -7.20 7.44 1.41
C ASP A 85 -7.76 6.37 2.35
N ASN A 86 -8.78 6.70 3.15
CA ASN A 86 -9.38 5.78 4.13
C ASN A 86 -8.32 4.97 4.93
N ASP A 87 -7.32 5.68 5.45
CA ASP A 87 -6.23 5.15 6.27
C ASP A 87 -5.29 4.11 5.61
N GLY A 88 -5.41 3.94 4.29
CA GLY A 88 -4.59 3.04 3.49
C GLY A 88 -4.05 3.69 2.22
N TRP A 89 -3.16 2.97 1.55
CA TRP A 89 -2.60 3.31 0.25
C TRP A 89 -3.29 2.50 -0.84
N TRP A 90 -3.90 3.15 -1.82
CA TRP A 90 -4.73 2.53 -2.85
C TRP A 90 -4.05 2.60 -4.21
N VAL A 91 -3.86 1.45 -4.86
CA VAL A 91 -3.24 1.38 -6.18
C VAL A 91 -4.16 2.01 -7.22
N GLY A 92 -3.61 2.94 -7.97
CA GLY A 92 -4.28 3.52 -9.12
C GLY A 92 -3.29 4.01 -10.18
N THR A 93 -3.84 4.59 -11.22
CA THR A 93 -3.08 5.09 -12.37
C THR A 93 -3.41 6.56 -12.60
N ILE A 94 -2.40 7.38 -12.87
CA ILE A 94 -2.62 8.80 -13.18
C ILE A 94 -3.39 8.92 -14.50
N SER A 95 -4.56 9.57 -14.46
CA SER A 95 -5.43 9.78 -15.61
C SER A 95 -5.51 11.25 -16.05
N GLY A 96 -5.00 12.16 -15.23
CA GLY A 96 -4.97 13.59 -15.54
C GLY A 96 -4.25 14.42 -14.50
N LYS A 97 -4.13 15.71 -14.79
CA LYS A 97 -3.53 16.70 -13.87
C LYS A 97 -4.40 17.94 -13.80
N GLN A 98 -4.56 18.50 -12.61
CA GLN A 98 -5.20 19.79 -12.39
C GLN A 98 -4.21 20.73 -11.70
N GLY A 99 -3.82 21.82 -12.38
CA GLY A 99 -2.83 22.76 -11.85
C GLY A 99 -1.44 22.15 -11.72
N SER A 100 -0.68 22.57 -10.70
CA SER A 100 0.72 22.18 -10.51
C SER A 100 0.91 20.96 -9.61
N ASP A 101 -0.02 20.72 -8.68
CA ASP A 101 0.15 19.83 -7.53
C ASP A 101 -1.01 18.85 -7.32
N HIS A 102 -2.05 18.85 -8.16
CA HIS A 102 -3.15 17.88 -8.07
C HIS A 102 -3.21 16.98 -9.29
N TYR A 103 -3.54 15.70 -9.05
CA TYR A 103 -3.56 14.65 -10.05
C TYR A 103 -4.85 13.85 -9.95
N TYR A 104 -5.47 13.57 -11.09
CA TYR A 104 -6.55 12.60 -11.17
C TYR A 104 -5.95 11.20 -11.16
N VAL A 105 -6.47 10.35 -10.28
CA VAL A 105 -6.10 8.94 -10.16
C VAL A 105 -7.32 8.10 -10.50
N PHE A 106 -7.16 7.22 -11.47
CA PHE A 106 -8.14 6.21 -11.83
C PHE A 106 -7.86 4.90 -11.08
N PHE A 107 -8.90 4.35 -10.45
CA PHE A 107 -8.83 3.08 -9.73
C PHE A 107 -9.54 1.99 -10.54
N ASP A 108 -8.75 1.19 -11.27
CA ASP A 108 -9.27 0.16 -12.19
C ASP A 108 -10.25 -0.81 -11.52
N THR A 109 -9.96 -1.21 -10.27
CA THR A 109 -10.80 -2.13 -9.48
C THR A 109 -12.22 -1.60 -9.27
N TYR A 110 -12.38 -0.28 -9.18
CA TYR A 110 -13.64 0.37 -8.81
C TYR A 110 -14.26 1.17 -9.95
N GLY A 111 -13.52 1.42 -11.03
CA GLY A 111 -13.98 2.21 -12.17
C GLY A 111 -14.24 3.67 -11.83
N VAL A 112 -13.55 4.22 -10.83
CA VAL A 112 -13.72 5.60 -10.35
C VAL A 112 -12.44 6.41 -10.56
N GLU A 113 -12.62 7.72 -10.75
CA GLU A 113 -11.53 8.69 -10.84
C GLU A 113 -11.69 9.72 -9.72
N ILE A 114 -10.61 10.00 -9.00
CA ILE A 114 -10.60 10.93 -7.86
C ILE A 114 -9.38 11.85 -7.96
N LEU A 115 -9.55 13.12 -7.57
CA LEU A 115 -8.49 14.13 -7.54
C LEU A 115 -7.75 14.09 -6.21
N TYR A 116 -6.43 13.92 -6.23
CA TYR A 116 -5.58 13.98 -5.03
C TYR A 116 -4.47 15.02 -5.16
N PRO A 117 -4.07 15.66 -4.05
CA PRO A 117 -2.85 16.45 -4.01
C PRO A 117 -1.61 15.53 -4.05
N LEU A 118 -0.50 16.03 -4.59
CA LEU A 118 0.79 15.34 -4.71
C LEU A 118 1.28 14.77 -3.35
N SER A 119 0.97 15.46 -2.25
CA SER A 119 1.33 15.03 -0.89
C SER A 119 0.64 13.75 -0.43
N ARG A 120 -0.45 13.34 -1.08
CA ARG A 120 -1.16 12.08 -0.81
C ARG A 120 -0.84 10.99 -1.82
N LEU A 121 0.13 11.21 -2.70
CA LEU A 121 0.52 10.26 -3.73
C LEU A 121 1.96 9.81 -3.50
N ARG A 122 2.21 8.54 -3.78
CA ARG A 122 3.57 7.99 -3.90
C ARG A 122 3.66 7.11 -5.14
N PRO A 123 4.86 6.90 -5.72
CA PRO A 123 5.03 5.93 -6.79
C PRO A 123 4.59 4.54 -6.33
N HIS A 124 3.77 3.86 -7.13
CA HIS A 124 3.41 2.48 -6.87
C HIS A 124 4.66 1.60 -7.00
N ARG A 125 4.82 0.64 -6.09
CA ARG A 125 5.86 -0.38 -6.17
C ARG A 125 5.26 -1.74 -5.95
N GLU A 126 5.36 -2.59 -6.96
CA GLU A 126 5.13 -4.00 -6.80
C GLU A 126 6.27 -4.60 -5.97
N THR A 127 5.93 -5.17 -4.82
CA THR A 127 6.79 -6.16 -4.18
C THR A 127 6.44 -7.50 -4.80
N ASN A 128 6.85 -7.71 -6.05
CA ASN A 128 6.88 -9.07 -6.56
C ASN A 128 7.82 -9.86 -5.65
N GLY A 129 7.39 -11.04 -5.20
CA GLY A 129 8.23 -12.02 -4.52
C GLY A 129 9.43 -12.50 -5.36
N MET A 130 9.64 -11.93 -6.55
CA MET A 130 10.86 -12.01 -7.34
C MET A 130 11.46 -10.61 -7.49
N GLY A 131 12.70 -10.48 -7.02
CA GLY A 131 13.42 -9.22 -6.91
C GLY A 131 13.49 -8.43 -8.21
N ASP A 132 13.61 -7.12 -7.99
CA ASP A 132 14.16 -6.12 -8.89
C ASP A 132 15.31 -6.69 -9.73
N ARG A 133 14.99 -7.24 -10.91
CA ARG A 133 15.95 -7.39 -12.00
C ARG A 133 15.88 -6.09 -12.77
N GLY A 134 16.76 -5.18 -12.36
CA GLY A 134 16.93 -3.87 -12.95
C GLY A 134 16.89 -3.94 -14.47
N LEU A 135 15.96 -3.18 -15.03
CA LEU A 135 16.03 -2.82 -16.43
C LEU A 135 17.12 -1.75 -16.58
N GLN A 136 18.38 -2.19 -16.67
CA GLN A 136 19.40 -1.36 -17.32
C GLN A 136 18.96 -1.18 -18.77
N ARG A 137 18.43 -0.01 -19.09
CA ARG A 137 18.39 0.48 -20.47
C ARG A 137 19.83 0.65 -20.93
N LYS A 138 20.35 -0.30 -21.70
CA LYS A 138 21.49 -0.03 -22.59
C LYS A 138 20.96 0.80 -23.76
N GLY A 139 21.69 1.87 -24.06
CA GLY A 139 21.44 2.75 -25.21
C GLY A 139 21.79 2.12 -26.54
#